data_AF-A0A662ZJU4-F1
#
_entry.id   AF-A0A662ZJU4-F1
#
_cell.length_a   1.000
_cell.length_b   1.000
_cell.length_c   1.000
_cell.angle_alpha   90.00
_cell.angle_beta   90.00
_cell.angle_gamma   90.00
#
_symmetry.space_group_name_H-M   'P 1'
#
loop_
_entity.id
_entity.type
_entity.pdbx_description
1 polymer ?
#
loop_
_entity_poly.entity_id
_entity_poly.type
_entity_poly.pdbx_seq_one_letter_code
_entity_poly.pdbx_strand_id
1 'polypeptide(L)'
;MKNQLISVGLLSLVLAGCNMTDFRLPTIGENNSNSTATTKSASQSNIVSNPLIEEMCATAKKNEARANELYRGREVSAQGRFRLNKYTKTPHIDFNTQNFSVHMAMNDKTEPWKQYDDGQIVSSGNVKVSEVSVEHVGGLSGYDICYIHN
;
A
#
# COMPACT_ATOMS: atom_id res chain seq x y z
N MET A 1 12.53 37.03 -45.93
CA MET A 1 13.60 36.12 -45.46
C MET A 1 14.76 36.95 -44.93
N LYS A 2 15.01 36.91 -43.62
CA LYS A 2 16.35 36.86 -42.99
C LYS A 2 16.18 36.90 -41.45
N ASN A 3 16.80 35.90 -40.82
CA ASN A 3 16.82 35.59 -39.39
C ASN A 3 17.73 36.54 -38.59
N GLN A 4 17.55 36.54 -37.26
CA GLN A 4 18.57 36.46 -36.18
C GLN A 4 18.09 37.25 -34.94
N LEU A 5 18.36 36.90 -33.68
CA LEU A 5 18.86 35.71 -32.98
C LEU A 5 18.58 36.01 -31.48
N ILE A 6 18.08 35.04 -30.71
CA ILE A 6 17.83 35.22 -29.26
C ILE A 6 19.15 34.93 -28.51
N SER A 7 19.57 35.88 -27.67
CA SER A 7 20.73 35.76 -26.78
C SER A 7 20.34 35.04 -25.49
N VAL A 8 21.01 33.92 -25.19
CA VAL A 8 20.87 33.15 -23.95
C VAL A 8 22.15 33.35 -23.13
N GLY A 9 22.05 34.07 -22.02
CA GLY A 9 23.14 34.23 -21.06
C GLY A 9 23.17 33.06 -20.07
N LEU A 10 24.07 32.11 -20.31
CA LEU A 10 24.53 31.13 -19.32
C LEU A 10 25.29 31.83 -18.20
N LEU A 11 25.01 31.48 -16.94
CA LEU A 11 25.96 31.66 -15.84
C LEU A 11 26.22 30.30 -15.18
N SER A 12 27.43 29.82 -15.41
CA SER A 12 28.00 28.57 -14.91
C SER A 12 28.35 28.67 -13.42
N LEU A 13 28.21 27.56 -12.68
CA LEU A 13 29.04 27.30 -11.49
C LEU A 13 29.62 25.89 -11.57
N VAL A 14 30.95 25.82 -11.49
CA VAL A 14 31.80 24.66 -11.74
C VAL A 14 32.19 23.94 -10.45
N LEU A 15 31.93 22.63 -10.45
CA LEU A 15 32.64 21.46 -9.91
C LEU A 15 33.40 21.52 -8.56
N ALA A 16 33.08 20.53 -7.70
CA ALA A 16 33.97 19.44 -7.26
C ALA A 16 33.07 18.34 -6.65
N GLY A 17 33.10 17.04 -7.00
CA GLY A 17 34.16 16.21 -7.56
C GLY A 17 34.78 15.36 -6.45
N CYS A 18 34.24 14.17 -6.16
CA CYS A 18 34.99 13.05 -5.55
C CYS A 18 34.38 11.70 -5.95
N ASN A 19 35.29 10.81 -6.36
CA ASN A 19 35.13 9.62 -7.19
C ASN A 19 34.39 8.43 -6.56
N MET A 20 33.86 7.57 -7.45
CA MET A 20 33.43 6.21 -7.17
C MET A 20 34.64 5.29 -6.86
N THR A 21 34.46 4.48 -5.80
CA THR A 21 34.94 3.10 -5.55
C THR A 21 36.43 2.75 -5.65
N ASP A 22 37.04 2.32 -4.53
CA ASP A 22 37.88 1.10 -4.51
C ASP A 22 38.09 0.47 -3.09
N PHE A 23 37.63 -0.77 -2.98
CA PHE A 23 38.04 -1.99 -2.23
C PHE A 23 39.07 -2.03 -1.05
N ARG A 24 38.62 -2.66 0.07
CA ARG A 24 39.20 -3.78 0.92
C ARG A 24 39.30 -3.59 2.46
N LEU A 25 38.85 -4.66 3.14
CA LEU A 25 38.77 -5.02 4.58
C LEU A 25 40.14 -5.41 5.21
N PRO A 26 40.22 -5.92 6.47
CA PRO A 26 39.64 -5.51 7.78
C PRO A 26 40.75 -5.38 8.85
N THR A 27 40.51 -4.84 10.07
CA THR A 27 40.93 -5.44 11.37
C THR A 27 40.67 -4.54 12.60
N ILE A 28 40.00 -5.16 13.59
CA ILE A 28 40.26 -5.21 15.05
C ILE A 28 40.38 -3.91 15.87
N GLY A 29 39.51 -3.84 16.89
CA GLY A 29 39.77 -3.22 18.21
C GLY A 29 39.58 -1.69 18.25
N GLU A 30 39.00 -1.06 19.24
CA GLU A 30 38.59 -1.44 20.59
C GLU A 30 37.48 -0.49 21.07
N ASN A 31 36.57 -1.08 21.84
CA ASN A 31 35.82 -0.56 22.99
C ASN A 31 35.59 0.95 23.25
N ASN A 32 34.34 1.15 23.68
CA ASN A 32 33.79 2.17 24.57
C ASN A 32 33.53 3.56 23.99
N SER A 33 32.25 3.84 23.71
CA SER A 33 31.42 4.59 24.68
C SER A 33 30.01 4.84 24.17
N ASN A 34 29.04 4.47 25.01
CA ASN A 34 27.77 5.16 25.20
C ASN A 34 26.83 5.29 23.97
N SER A 35 26.27 4.16 23.51
CA SER A 35 25.06 4.22 22.69
C SER A 35 23.84 4.43 23.60
N THR A 36 23.39 5.67 23.63
CA THR A 36 22.03 6.07 23.97
C THR A 36 21.04 5.07 23.39
N ALA A 37 20.29 4.39 24.26
CA ALA A 37 19.22 3.50 23.87
C ALA A 37 18.12 4.33 23.20
N THR A 38 18.19 4.44 21.88
CA THR A 38 17.07 4.91 21.08
C THR A 38 16.00 3.83 21.15
N THR A 39 15.01 4.04 22.01
CA THR A 39 13.77 3.28 22.03
C THR A 39 13.19 3.29 20.62
N LYS A 40 13.32 2.16 19.91
CA LYS A 40 12.54 1.88 18.70
C LYS A 40 11.08 1.83 19.14
N SER A 41 10.38 2.94 18.95
CA SER A 41 8.93 2.97 19.06
C SER A 41 8.38 2.04 17.98
N ALA A 42 8.01 0.83 18.38
CA ALA A 42 7.33 -0.14 17.55
C ALA A 42 5.89 0.33 17.38
N SER A 43 5.61 1.18 16.39
CA SER A 43 4.25 1.49 15.93
C SER A 43 4.30 2.27 14.62
N GLN A 44 4.72 1.61 13.54
CA GLN A 44 4.34 2.04 12.20
C GLN A 44 3.88 0.78 11.49
N SER A 45 2.55 0.62 11.42
CA SER A 45 1.91 -0.50 10.76
C SER A 45 2.39 -0.54 9.30
N ASN A 46 3.03 -1.64 8.91
CA ASN A 46 3.31 -1.96 7.50
C ASN A 46 2.01 -2.29 6.75
N ILE A 47 1.01 -1.41 6.81
CA ILE A 47 -0.14 -1.47 5.93
C ILE A 47 0.20 -0.53 4.79
N VAL A 48 0.65 -1.11 3.68
CA VAL A 48 0.87 -0.38 2.43
C VAL A 48 -0.50 0.11 1.97
N SER A 49 -0.84 1.34 2.30
CA SER A 49 -2.04 2.01 1.81
C SER A 49 -1.91 2.12 0.29
N ASN A 50 -2.57 1.23 -0.44
CA ASN A 50 -2.67 1.33 -1.89
C ASN A 50 -3.58 2.52 -2.23
N PRO A 51 -3.06 3.62 -2.82
CA PRO A 51 -3.85 4.83 -3.06
C PRO A 51 -5.10 4.56 -3.91
N LEU A 52 -5.04 3.55 -4.79
CA LEU A 52 -6.17 3.13 -5.61
C LEU A 52 -7.32 2.57 -4.77
N ILE A 53 -7.04 1.84 -3.70
CA ILE A 53 -8.09 1.25 -2.84
C ILE A 53 -8.84 2.34 -2.07
N GLU A 54 -8.12 3.33 -1.54
CA GLU A 54 -8.74 4.51 -0.90
C GLU A 54 -9.63 5.26 -1.90
N GLU A 55 -9.14 5.49 -3.12
CA GLU A 55 -9.91 6.14 -4.20
C GLU A 55 -11.17 5.34 -4.58
N MET A 56 -11.05 4.02 -4.70
CA MET A 56 -12.16 3.12 -4.99
C MET A 56 -13.25 3.22 -3.91
N CYS A 57 -12.87 3.11 -2.64
CA CYS A 57 -13.80 3.21 -1.51
C CYS A 57 -14.44 4.60 -1.41
N ALA A 58 -13.64 5.67 -1.60
CA ALA A 58 -14.15 7.04 -1.61
C ALA A 58 -15.13 7.30 -2.76
N THR A 59 -14.90 6.68 -3.92
CA THR A 59 -15.82 6.75 -5.07
C THR A 59 -17.11 5.98 -4.78
N ALA A 60 -17.00 4.76 -4.26
CA ALA A 60 -18.16 3.91 -3.94
C ALA A 60 -19.05 4.55 -2.87
N LYS A 61 -18.46 5.14 -1.83
CA LYS A 61 -19.18 5.91 -0.80
C LYS A 61 -20.03 7.04 -1.38
N LYS A 62 -19.55 7.71 -2.44
CA LYS A 62 -20.27 8.81 -3.09
C LYS A 62 -21.31 8.30 -4.11
N ASN A 63 -20.92 7.29 -4.89
CA ASN A 63 -21.73 6.70 -5.95
C ASN A 63 -21.22 5.30 -6.28
N GLU A 64 -21.88 4.29 -5.72
CA GLU A 64 -21.55 2.88 -5.89
C GLU A 64 -21.61 2.43 -7.36
N ALA A 65 -22.64 2.85 -8.11
CA ALA A 65 -22.78 2.49 -9.52
C ALA A 65 -21.60 2.99 -10.36
N ARG A 66 -21.13 4.23 -10.07
CA ARG A 66 -19.97 4.81 -10.75
C ARG A 66 -18.67 4.09 -10.38
N ALA A 67 -18.49 3.71 -9.11
CA ALA A 67 -17.32 2.94 -8.71
C ALA A 67 -17.27 1.59 -9.45
N ASN A 68 -18.41 0.90 -9.52
CA ASN A 68 -18.51 -0.37 -10.22
C ASN A 68 -18.30 -0.24 -11.73
N GLU A 69 -18.71 0.85 -12.36
CA GLU A 69 -18.38 1.15 -13.77
C GLU A 69 -16.86 1.33 -13.98
N LEU A 70 -16.19 2.03 -13.06
CA LEU A 70 -14.78 2.41 -13.20
C LEU A 70 -13.80 1.27 -12.87
N TYR A 71 -14.11 0.48 -11.86
CA TYR A 71 -13.15 -0.44 -11.24
C TYR A 71 -13.48 -1.92 -11.48
N ARG A 72 -14.70 -2.27 -11.90
CA ARG A 72 -15.02 -3.67 -12.25
C ARG A 72 -14.07 -4.17 -13.34
N GLY A 73 -13.53 -5.36 -13.11
CA GLY A 73 -12.59 -6.02 -13.99
C GLY A 73 -11.13 -5.56 -13.85
N ARG A 74 -10.84 -4.54 -13.04
CA ARG A 74 -9.45 -4.16 -12.73
C ARG A 74 -8.82 -5.15 -11.76
N GLU A 75 -7.52 -5.36 -11.91
CA GLU A 75 -6.74 -6.15 -10.96
C GLU A 75 -6.16 -5.23 -9.88
N VAL A 76 -6.40 -5.58 -8.63
CA VAL A 76 -5.86 -4.88 -7.46
C VAL A 76 -5.30 -5.90 -6.47
N SER A 77 -4.34 -5.48 -5.66
CA SER A 77 -3.77 -6.28 -4.60
C SER A 77 -3.42 -5.42 -3.39
N ALA A 78 -3.48 -6.05 -2.22
CA ALA A 78 -3.14 -5.43 -0.95
C ALA A 78 -2.60 -6.47 0.04
N GLN A 79 -2.04 -5.98 1.14
CA GLN A 79 -1.68 -6.78 2.30
C GLN A 79 -2.59 -6.44 3.47
N GLY A 80 -3.07 -7.47 4.16
CA GLY A 80 -3.96 -7.30 5.30
C GLY A 80 -3.98 -8.55 6.17
N ARG A 81 -4.76 -8.49 7.25
CA ARG A 81 -4.97 -9.63 8.16
C ARG A 81 -5.86 -10.64 7.48
N PHE A 82 -5.35 -11.85 7.28
CA PHE A 82 -6.13 -12.96 6.76
C PHE A 82 -7.33 -13.25 7.66
N ARG A 83 -8.49 -13.46 7.04
CA ARG A 83 -9.72 -13.93 7.66
C ARG A 83 -10.38 -14.97 6.78
N LEU A 84 -10.99 -15.97 7.41
CA LEU A 84 -11.83 -16.95 6.73
C LEU A 84 -13.26 -16.84 7.27
N ASN A 85 -14.22 -16.52 6.40
CA ASN A 85 -15.62 -16.61 6.77
C ASN A 85 -15.95 -18.09 7.03
N LYS A 86 -16.27 -18.43 8.29
CA LYS A 86 -16.48 -19.82 8.71
C LYS A 86 -17.68 -20.48 8.04
N TYR A 87 -18.69 -19.69 7.64
CA TYR A 87 -19.93 -20.16 7.03
C TYR A 87 -19.77 -20.37 5.52
N THR A 88 -19.27 -19.36 4.81
CA THR A 88 -19.15 -19.40 3.34
C THR A 88 -17.83 -20.00 2.86
N LYS A 89 -16.87 -20.22 3.77
CA LYS A 89 -15.49 -20.63 3.47
C LYS A 89 -14.77 -19.67 2.51
N THR A 90 -15.16 -18.39 2.52
CA THR A 90 -14.58 -17.37 1.64
C THR A 90 -13.39 -16.68 2.33
N PRO A 91 -12.18 -16.74 1.73
CA PRO A 91 -11.01 -16.04 2.24
C PRO A 91 -11.06 -14.55 1.90
N HIS A 92 -10.67 -13.71 2.85
CA HIS A 92 -10.53 -12.26 2.68
C HIS A 92 -9.37 -11.74 3.53
N ILE A 93 -8.96 -10.50 3.24
CA ILE A 93 -8.06 -9.74 4.10
C ILE A 93 -8.77 -8.51 4.66
N ASP A 94 -8.46 -8.19 5.91
CA ASP A 94 -8.89 -6.98 6.59
C ASP A 94 -7.72 -6.03 6.76
N PHE A 95 -7.89 -4.76 6.39
CA PHE A 95 -6.91 -3.71 6.65
C PHE A 95 -7.59 -2.34 6.70
N ASN A 96 -6.91 -1.38 7.31
CA ASN A 96 -7.40 0.00 7.36
C ASN A 96 -6.67 0.86 6.34
N THR A 97 -7.42 1.74 5.69
CA THR A 97 -6.88 2.88 4.95
C THR A 97 -7.01 4.15 5.79
N GLN A 98 -6.88 5.33 5.17
CA GLN A 98 -6.99 6.58 5.92
C GLN A 98 -8.41 6.80 6.43
N ASN A 99 -9.43 6.44 5.63
CA ASN A 99 -10.83 6.73 5.95
C ASN A 99 -11.73 5.49 5.97
N PHE A 100 -11.21 4.30 5.66
CA PHE A 100 -12.02 3.08 5.55
C PHE A 100 -11.42 1.90 6.30
N SER A 101 -12.30 1.05 6.82
CA SER A 101 -11.99 -0.34 7.16
C SER A 101 -12.31 -1.19 5.93
N VAL A 102 -11.32 -1.83 5.33
CA VAL A 102 -11.48 -2.55 4.06
C VAL A 102 -11.54 -4.05 4.32
N HIS A 103 -12.61 -4.68 3.83
CA HIS A 103 -12.71 -6.14 3.66
C HIS A 103 -12.56 -6.46 2.18
N MET A 104 -11.42 -7.03 1.82
CA MET A 104 -11.09 -7.34 0.43
C MET A 104 -11.02 -8.85 0.23
N ALA A 105 -11.78 -9.37 -0.73
CA ALA A 105 -11.70 -10.76 -1.15
C ALA A 105 -10.27 -11.11 -1.57
N MET A 106 -9.87 -12.36 -1.35
CA MET A 106 -8.60 -12.87 -1.87
C MET A 106 -8.81 -13.59 -3.20
N ASN A 107 -7.72 -13.75 -3.96
CA ASN A 107 -7.73 -14.64 -5.10
C ASN A 107 -7.87 -16.08 -4.60
N ASP A 108 -9.03 -16.68 -4.86
CA ASP A 108 -9.44 -18.00 -4.39
C ASP A 108 -9.15 -19.12 -5.40
N LYS A 109 -8.76 -18.78 -6.64
CA LYS A 109 -8.59 -19.73 -7.75
C LYS A 109 -7.47 -20.75 -7.56
N THR A 110 -6.49 -20.47 -6.70
CA THR A 110 -5.32 -21.35 -6.51
C THR A 110 -5.25 -21.98 -5.11
N GLU A 111 -6.27 -21.79 -4.27
CA GLU A 111 -6.30 -22.19 -2.85
C GLU A 111 -5.01 -21.95 -1.99
N PRO A 112 -4.14 -20.94 -2.25
CA PRO A 112 -2.94 -20.72 -1.44
C PRO A 112 -3.28 -20.21 -0.04
N TRP A 113 -4.54 -19.82 0.20
CA TRP A 113 -4.98 -19.25 1.46
C TRP A 113 -5.16 -20.29 2.58
N LYS A 114 -5.27 -21.59 2.25
CA LYS A 114 -5.45 -22.66 3.25
C LYS A 114 -4.25 -22.83 4.18
N GLN A 115 -3.09 -22.30 3.80
CA GLN A 115 -1.88 -22.34 4.61
C GLN A 115 -1.80 -21.18 5.62
N TYR A 116 -2.72 -20.20 5.55
CA TYR A 116 -2.68 -19.02 6.39
C TYR A 116 -3.47 -19.20 7.66
N ASP A 117 -2.90 -18.73 8.77
CA ASP A 117 -3.57 -18.67 10.05
C ASP A 117 -4.42 -17.40 10.16
N ASP A 118 -5.57 -17.48 10.83
CA ASP A 118 -6.44 -16.33 11.07
C ASP A 118 -5.68 -15.19 11.77
N GLY A 119 -5.73 -13.99 11.20
CA GLY A 119 -5.00 -12.81 11.67
C GLY A 119 -3.58 -12.65 11.12
N GLN A 120 -3.03 -13.63 10.41
CA GLN A 120 -1.71 -13.53 9.75
C GLN A 120 -1.72 -12.42 8.69
N ILE A 121 -0.65 -11.62 8.61
CA ILE A 121 -0.51 -10.62 7.54
C ILE A 121 -0.10 -11.30 6.25
N VAL A 122 -0.96 -11.22 5.23
CA VAL A 122 -0.78 -11.90 3.94
C VAL A 122 -1.17 -10.99 2.79
N SER A 123 -0.75 -11.34 1.58
CA SER A 123 -1.21 -10.69 0.35
C SER A 123 -2.54 -11.28 -0.10
N SER A 124 -3.46 -10.45 -0.60
CA SER A 124 -4.68 -10.90 -1.29
C SER A 124 -4.40 -11.69 -2.57
N GLY A 125 -3.18 -11.58 -3.12
CA GLY A 125 -2.91 -11.87 -4.52
C GLY A 125 -3.51 -10.81 -5.44
N ASN A 126 -3.37 -11.00 -6.76
CA ASN A 126 -4.07 -10.17 -7.75
C ASN A 126 -5.54 -10.58 -7.79
N VAL A 127 -6.41 -9.66 -7.41
CA VAL A 127 -7.86 -9.83 -7.32
C VAL A 127 -8.51 -9.02 -8.43
N LYS A 128 -9.38 -9.66 -9.22
CA LYS A 128 -10.12 -8.97 -10.27
C LYS A 128 -11.42 -8.46 -9.67
N VAL A 129 -11.54 -7.15 -9.50
CA VAL A 129 -12.68 -6.55 -8.82
C VAL A 129 -14.00 -6.89 -9.53
N SER A 130 -14.92 -7.56 -8.85
CA SER A 130 -16.28 -7.81 -9.36
C SER A 130 -17.26 -6.72 -8.92
N GLU A 131 -17.10 -6.27 -7.67
CA GLU A 131 -17.93 -5.27 -7.04
C GLU A 131 -17.17 -4.49 -5.95
N VAL A 132 -17.51 -3.21 -5.79
CA VAL A 132 -17.09 -2.37 -4.67
C VAL A 132 -18.32 -1.71 -4.05
N SER A 133 -18.46 -1.80 -2.74
CA SER A 133 -19.54 -1.16 -1.98
C SER A 133 -19.02 -0.60 -0.65
N VAL A 134 -19.76 0.35 -0.07
CA VAL A 134 -19.42 0.95 1.21
C VAL A 134 -20.64 0.97 2.11
N GLU A 135 -20.52 0.39 3.30
CA GLU A 135 -21.53 0.45 4.34
C GLU A 135 -21.15 1.52 5.37
N HIS A 136 -22.06 2.48 5.57
CA HIS A 136 -21.89 3.49 6.60
C HIS A 136 -22.24 2.89 7.97
N VAL A 137 -21.25 2.72 8.82
CA VAL A 137 -21.45 2.27 10.20
C VAL A 137 -21.69 3.52 11.05
N GLY A 138 -22.95 3.93 11.18
CA GLY A 138 -23.40 5.20 11.78
C GLY A 138 -23.11 5.39 13.29
N GLY A 139 -21.86 5.22 13.73
CA GLY A 139 -21.40 5.45 15.09
C GLY A 139 -20.30 6.52 15.16
N LEU A 140 -20.22 7.22 16.30
CA LEU A 140 -19.36 8.39 16.58
C LEU A 140 -17.83 8.16 16.42
N SER A 141 -17.39 6.95 16.10
CA SER A 141 -15.97 6.58 15.95
C SER A 141 -15.73 5.51 14.88
N GLY A 142 -16.72 5.17 14.05
CA GLY A 142 -16.62 4.07 13.09
C GLY A 142 -16.05 4.52 11.76
N TYR A 143 -14.96 3.89 11.30
CA TYR A 143 -14.60 3.93 9.89
C TYR A 143 -15.75 3.35 9.06
N ASP A 144 -16.03 3.95 7.91
CA ASP A 144 -16.91 3.30 6.95
C ASP A 144 -16.29 1.98 6.50
N ILE A 145 -17.12 0.97 6.33
CA ILE A 145 -16.66 -0.34 5.90
C ILE A 145 -16.73 -0.39 4.38
N CYS A 146 -15.60 -0.61 3.74
CA CYS A 146 -15.51 -0.79 2.30
C CYS A 146 -15.32 -2.27 1.96
N TYR A 147 -16.16 -2.80 1.10
CA TYR A 147 -16.09 -4.17 0.61
C TYR A 147 -15.58 -4.17 -0.83
N ILE A 148 -14.58 -5.03 -1.10
CA ILE A 148 -14.04 -5.25 -2.45
C ILE A 148 -14.14 -6.74 -2.76
N HIS A 149 -14.97 -7.08 -3.74
CA HIS A 149 -15.26 -8.46 -4.13
C HIS A 149 -14.43 -8.90 -5.34
N ASN A 150 -14.20 -10.22 -5.44
CA ASN A 150 -13.58 -10.91 -6.59
C ASN A 150 -14.65 -11.57 -7.46
#